data_AF-A0A832CKI7-F1
#
_entry.id   AF-A0A832CKI7-F1
#
_cell.length_a   1.000
_cell.length_b   1.000
_cell.length_c   1.000
_cell.angle_alpha   90.00
_cell.angle_beta   90.00
_cell.angle_gamma   90.00
#
_symmetry.space_group_name_H-M   'P 1'
#
loop_
_entity.id
_entity.type
_entity.pdbx_description
1 polymer ?
#
loop_
_entity_poly.entity_id
_entity_poly.type
_entity_poly.pdbx_seq_one_letter_code
_entity_poly.pdbx_strand_id
1 'polypeptide(L)'
;MTPNFPVVLNATMSFLTDSGKKARRTLYVTMRDNFMDSPRSRTRTGGWGRRCHRTRSVLSIHYHLSSAKTDTEKAIYELCNWQRPDKVLYSPIPAGNWTNELPQQMLASIGYYGFWTYHLYTGDKETIHAAYPHVQDYLTLWKLDEHGLVIHRNGDWNWADWGKNIDEHVLDQAWFCLALQGAANMARVLGKTNDASQYETIRSNVIVAVNKLMWNGSTYRSPHYKGATDDRANAMCVVAGIADQEKFPAIKKILTKEYHASPYMEKYVLEALMLMEDPDTALARMKKRYDAIVADEWTTLPELWVAGTALVGNLTSTRNHAWSGGPLTILSQYCAGLAPLEPAWTVYQVRPLMGPLKKINASVDSVAGKISVSLVLSTNVFMLDLESPEKTIAQVYLPYGTNKPSSVTANNRVIWKNDQLYHPIKSVEFKSISNGWVHLEVKPGKWKFKLYFAYPSQS
;
A
#
# COMPACT_ATOMS: atom_id res chain seq x y z
N MET A 1 -2.12 -23.72 -18.85
CA MET A 1 -1.54 -22.40 -19.16
C MET A 1 -0.73 -21.95 -17.96
N THR A 2 0.60 -21.98 -18.07
CA THR A 2 1.51 -21.43 -17.05
C THR A 2 1.39 -19.91 -17.11
N PRO A 3 0.84 -19.24 -16.09
CA PRO A 3 0.69 -17.79 -16.17
C PRO A 3 2.08 -17.15 -16.05
N ASN A 4 2.42 -16.27 -16.98
CA ASN A 4 3.58 -15.40 -16.85
C ASN A 4 3.26 -14.39 -15.74
N PHE A 5 3.96 -14.45 -14.60
CA PHE A 5 3.67 -13.62 -13.43
C PHE A 5 4.69 -12.46 -13.28
N PRO A 6 4.27 -11.21 -13.06
CA PRO A 6 5.02 -10.04 -13.53
C PRO A 6 6.13 -9.48 -12.61
N VAL A 7 6.54 -10.12 -11.51
CA VAL A 7 7.68 -9.60 -10.72
C VAL A 7 8.78 -10.67 -10.54
N VAL A 8 9.87 -10.52 -11.28
CA VAL A 8 11.09 -11.32 -11.14
C VAL A 8 12.15 -10.45 -10.45
N LEU A 9 12.09 -10.35 -9.12
CA LEU A 9 13.18 -9.74 -8.34
C LEU A 9 14.41 -10.65 -8.42
N ASN A 10 15.27 -10.47 -9.42
CA ASN A 10 16.54 -11.19 -9.50
C ASN A 10 17.69 -10.31 -8.96
N ALA A 11 18.35 -10.86 -7.93
CA ALA A 11 19.64 -10.49 -7.31
C ALA A 11 19.64 -9.22 -6.43
N THR A 12 19.60 -9.33 -5.09
CA THR A 12 20.83 -9.53 -4.30
C THR A 12 20.58 -10.16 -2.92
N MET A 13 19.32 -10.50 -2.59
CA MET A 13 18.94 -11.27 -1.40
C MET A 13 17.89 -12.31 -1.79
N SER A 14 18.27 -13.60 -1.81
CA SER A 14 17.36 -14.73 -2.11
C SER A 14 16.05 -14.66 -1.32
N PHE A 15 16.15 -14.21 -0.07
CA PHE A 15 15.03 -13.95 0.82
C PHE A 15 13.90 -13.11 0.20
N LEU A 16 14.20 -11.98 -0.44
CA LEU A 16 13.16 -11.09 -0.98
C LEU A 16 12.48 -11.72 -2.20
N THR A 17 13.26 -12.41 -3.02
CA THR A 17 12.76 -13.17 -4.16
C THR A 17 11.82 -14.29 -3.71
N ASP A 18 12.20 -15.02 -2.66
CA ASP A 18 11.42 -16.15 -2.15
C ASP A 18 10.18 -15.69 -1.38
N SER A 19 10.28 -14.61 -0.59
CA SER A 19 9.14 -13.92 0.01
C SER A 19 8.11 -13.52 -1.05
N GLY A 20 8.57 -12.90 -2.15
CA GLY A 20 7.71 -12.53 -3.28
C GLY A 20 7.09 -13.74 -3.99
N LYS A 21 7.80 -14.86 -4.13
CA LYS A 21 7.23 -16.11 -4.68
C LYS A 21 6.14 -16.68 -3.76
N LYS A 22 6.40 -16.77 -2.45
CA LYS A 22 5.42 -17.29 -1.47
C LYS A 22 4.18 -16.38 -1.41
N ALA A 23 4.36 -15.06 -1.39
CA ALA A 23 3.25 -14.10 -1.44
C ALA A 23 2.37 -14.29 -2.68
N ARG A 24 2.96 -14.44 -3.86
CA ARG A 24 2.23 -14.69 -5.12
C ARG A 24 1.48 -16.02 -5.11
N ARG A 25 2.11 -17.11 -4.64
CA ARG A 25 1.44 -18.42 -4.52
C ARG A 25 0.26 -18.35 -3.56
N THR A 26 0.44 -17.70 -2.42
CA THR A 26 -0.61 -17.48 -1.40
C THR A 26 -1.79 -16.76 -2.03
N LEU A 27 -1.52 -15.68 -2.78
CA LEU A 27 -2.56 -14.91 -3.45
C LEU A 27 -3.31 -15.73 -4.52
N TYR A 28 -2.58 -16.42 -5.40
CA TYR A 28 -3.19 -17.25 -6.44
C TYR A 28 -4.09 -18.36 -5.87
N VAL A 29 -3.69 -18.98 -4.76
CA VAL A 29 -4.47 -20.07 -4.16
C VAL A 29 -5.69 -19.54 -3.40
N THR A 30 -5.63 -18.31 -2.90
CA THR A 30 -6.76 -17.63 -2.24
C THR A 30 -7.71 -16.94 -3.23
N MET A 31 -7.49 -17.10 -4.53
CA MET A 31 -8.34 -16.61 -5.61
C MET A 31 -9.03 -17.75 -6.37
N ARG A 32 -10.36 -17.73 -6.41
CA ARG A 32 -11.21 -18.67 -7.16
C ARG A 32 -12.34 -17.88 -7.83
N ASP A 33 -13.59 -18.34 -7.72
CA ASP A 33 -14.80 -17.62 -8.08
C ASP A 33 -15.04 -16.35 -7.23
N ASN A 34 -14.31 -16.28 -6.11
CA ASN A 34 -14.22 -15.19 -5.16
C ASN A 34 -12.85 -15.28 -4.47
N PHE A 35 -12.40 -14.21 -3.80
CA PHE A 35 -11.24 -14.34 -2.91
C PHE A 35 -11.64 -14.91 -1.54
N MET A 36 -10.78 -15.74 -0.99
CA MET A 36 -10.99 -16.44 0.27
C MET A 36 -9.90 -16.08 1.27
N ASP A 37 -10.22 -16.23 2.55
CA ASP A 37 -9.26 -16.07 3.63
C ASP A 37 -8.13 -17.12 3.48
N SER A 38 -8.53 -18.39 3.42
CA SER A 38 -7.63 -19.54 3.28
C SER A 38 -8.25 -20.68 2.49
N PRO A 39 -7.46 -21.43 1.68
CA PRO A 39 -7.96 -22.55 0.89
C PRO A 39 -8.24 -23.83 1.68
N ARG A 40 -7.57 -24.06 2.82
CA ARG A 40 -7.48 -25.40 3.45
C ARG A 40 -8.22 -25.56 4.78
N SER A 41 -8.84 -24.51 5.35
CA SER A 41 -9.73 -24.70 6.51
C SER A 41 -10.81 -23.62 6.67
N ARG A 42 -12.02 -24.10 6.98
CA ARG A 42 -13.15 -23.49 7.71
C ARG A 42 -13.88 -22.24 7.17
N THR A 43 -13.32 -21.44 6.25
CA THR A 43 -13.97 -20.23 5.71
C THR A 43 -13.82 -20.12 4.19
N ARG A 44 -14.37 -21.11 3.47
CA ARG A 44 -14.74 -20.95 2.05
C ARG A 44 -15.99 -20.08 1.89
N THR A 45 -16.21 -19.13 2.79
CA THR A 45 -17.30 -18.17 2.64
C THR A 45 -16.88 -17.26 1.51
N GLY A 46 -17.66 -17.31 0.43
CA GLY A 46 -17.44 -16.53 -0.78
C GLY A 46 -17.47 -15.03 -0.48
N GLY A 47 -17.23 -14.25 -1.53
CA GLY A 47 -17.35 -12.80 -1.61
C GLY A 47 -16.45 -12.02 -0.65
N TRP A 48 -16.43 -12.22 0.68
CA TRP A 48 -15.62 -11.60 1.72
C TRP A 48 -15.53 -12.62 2.87
N GLY A 49 -14.34 -12.91 3.41
CA GLY A 49 -14.18 -13.88 4.51
C GLY A 49 -14.63 -13.34 5.87
N ARG A 50 -14.72 -14.21 6.91
CA ARG A 50 -15.13 -13.86 8.30
C ARG A 50 -14.27 -12.76 8.94
N ARG A 51 -13.15 -12.42 8.31
CA ARG A 51 -12.25 -11.33 8.61
C ARG A 51 -11.89 -10.74 7.25
N CYS A 52 -12.20 -9.47 7.03
CA CYS A 52 -12.00 -8.82 5.73
C CYS A 52 -10.58 -8.98 5.22
N HIS A 53 -10.47 -9.76 4.16
CA HIS A 53 -9.18 -10.19 3.65
C HIS A 53 -8.58 -9.27 2.60
N ARG A 54 -9.02 -8.00 2.50
CA ARG A 54 -9.00 -7.35 1.17
C ARG A 54 -8.42 -5.98 0.94
N THR A 55 -8.21 -5.12 1.92
CA THR A 55 -7.48 -3.87 1.63
C THR A 55 -6.05 -4.10 1.15
N ARG A 56 -5.37 -5.09 1.72
CA ARG A 56 -4.00 -5.44 1.31
C ARG A 56 -3.93 -6.32 0.06
N SER A 57 -4.94 -7.18 -0.14
CA SER A 57 -4.95 -8.00 -1.33
C SER A 57 -5.33 -7.16 -2.54
N VAL A 58 -6.27 -6.21 -2.52
CA VAL A 58 -6.60 -5.37 -3.70
C VAL A 58 -5.34 -4.72 -4.28
N LEU A 59 -4.51 -4.07 -3.45
CA LEU A 59 -3.26 -3.47 -3.91
C LEU A 59 -2.29 -4.54 -4.48
N SER A 60 -2.03 -5.61 -3.73
CA SER A 60 -1.12 -6.70 -4.17
C SER A 60 -1.61 -7.44 -5.42
N ILE A 61 -2.93 -7.56 -5.58
CA ILE A 61 -3.66 -8.23 -6.64
C ILE A 61 -3.51 -7.46 -7.95
N HIS A 62 -3.81 -6.16 -7.94
CA HIS A 62 -3.79 -5.37 -9.17
C HIS A 62 -2.37 -5.16 -9.70
N TYR A 63 -1.33 -5.28 -8.87
CA TYR A 63 0.05 -5.29 -9.33
C TYR A 63 0.47 -6.59 -10.05
N HIS A 64 -0.21 -7.72 -9.81
CA HIS A 64 0.34 -9.04 -10.14
C HIS A 64 -0.60 -9.97 -10.90
N LEU A 65 -1.90 -9.68 -10.94
CA LEU A 65 -2.91 -10.53 -11.57
C LEU A 65 -3.87 -9.65 -12.37
N SER A 66 -3.66 -9.60 -13.68
CA SER A 66 -4.51 -8.85 -14.62
C SER A 66 -5.97 -9.36 -14.67
N SER A 67 -6.19 -10.64 -14.35
CA SER A 67 -7.53 -11.26 -14.32
C SER A 67 -8.38 -10.86 -13.11
N ALA A 68 -7.81 -10.14 -12.14
CA ALA A 68 -8.43 -9.94 -10.85
C ALA A 68 -9.35 -8.71 -10.74
N LYS A 69 -9.44 -7.93 -11.83
CA LYS A 69 -10.40 -6.82 -11.94
C LYS A 69 -11.82 -7.32 -11.66
N THR A 70 -12.25 -8.37 -12.38
CA THR A 70 -13.62 -8.87 -12.32
C THR A 70 -13.97 -9.48 -10.96
N ASP A 71 -13.02 -10.18 -10.33
CA ASP A 71 -13.23 -10.72 -8.99
C ASP A 71 -13.36 -9.61 -7.94
N THR A 72 -12.59 -8.52 -8.09
CA THR A 72 -12.64 -7.37 -7.17
C THR A 72 -13.90 -6.54 -7.41
N GLU A 73 -14.31 -6.37 -8.65
CA GLU A 73 -15.56 -5.74 -9.04
C GLU A 73 -16.75 -6.44 -8.38
N LYS A 74 -16.90 -7.76 -8.65
CA LYS A 74 -17.94 -8.59 -8.05
C LYS A 74 -17.94 -8.47 -6.53
N ALA A 75 -16.77 -8.50 -5.91
CA ALA A 75 -16.64 -8.34 -4.48
C ALA A 75 -17.17 -7.01 -3.96
N ILE A 76 -16.87 -5.89 -4.61
CA ILE A 76 -17.38 -4.58 -4.22
C ILE A 76 -18.90 -4.59 -4.29
N TYR A 77 -19.47 -5.10 -5.37
CA TYR A 77 -20.92 -5.25 -5.51
C TYR A 77 -21.54 -6.11 -4.42
N GLU A 78 -20.95 -7.26 -4.08
CA GLU A 78 -21.44 -8.08 -2.97
C GLU A 78 -21.39 -7.31 -1.65
N LEU A 79 -20.35 -6.54 -1.35
CA LEU A 79 -20.29 -5.75 -0.10
C LEU A 79 -21.39 -4.71 -0.01
N CYS A 80 -21.62 -4.00 -1.10
CA CYS A 80 -22.66 -3.00 -1.18
C CYS A 80 -24.05 -3.62 -1.10
N ASN A 81 -24.30 -4.71 -1.83
CA ASN A 81 -25.61 -5.36 -1.89
C ASN A 81 -26.00 -6.08 -0.59
N TRP A 82 -25.02 -6.55 0.19
CA TRP A 82 -25.26 -7.17 1.50
C TRP A 82 -25.26 -6.17 2.65
N GLN A 83 -25.20 -4.86 2.39
CA GLN A 83 -25.33 -3.84 3.43
C GLN A 83 -26.64 -4.05 4.19
N ARG A 84 -26.56 -4.01 5.53
CA ARG A 84 -27.73 -4.17 6.38
C ARG A 84 -28.67 -2.94 6.28
N PRO A 85 -29.96 -3.08 6.63
CA PRO A 85 -30.89 -1.95 6.67
C PRO A 85 -30.47 -0.81 7.61
N ASP A 86 -29.64 -1.10 8.61
CA ASP A 86 -29.06 -0.11 9.54
C ASP A 86 -27.79 0.57 8.98
N LYS A 87 -27.53 0.43 7.67
CA LYS A 87 -26.38 0.99 6.93
C LYS A 87 -25.04 0.36 7.26
N VAL A 88 -24.99 -0.67 8.11
CA VAL A 88 -23.75 -1.33 8.48
C VAL A 88 -23.30 -2.29 7.37
N LEU A 89 -22.01 -2.18 7.02
CA LEU A 89 -21.31 -3.15 6.19
C LEU A 89 -20.66 -4.21 7.10
N TYR A 90 -20.63 -5.46 6.67
CA TYR A 90 -20.10 -6.56 7.47
C TYR A 90 -19.44 -7.64 6.61
N SER A 91 -18.77 -8.59 7.27
CA SER A 91 -18.12 -9.73 6.61
C SER A 91 -18.19 -10.97 7.52
N PRO A 92 -18.28 -12.19 6.95
CA PRO A 92 -18.18 -12.55 5.55
C PRO A 92 -19.46 -12.27 4.76
N ILE A 93 -19.35 -12.16 3.44
CA ILE A 93 -20.49 -12.01 2.51
C ILE A 93 -20.18 -12.66 1.15
N PRO A 94 -21.08 -13.40 0.47
CA PRO A 94 -22.45 -13.65 0.85
C PRO A 94 -22.53 -14.44 2.16
N ALA A 95 -23.43 -13.99 3.03
CA ALA A 95 -23.49 -14.44 4.40
C ALA A 95 -24.61 -15.46 4.56
N GLY A 96 -24.27 -16.64 5.08
CA GLY A 96 -25.29 -17.64 5.44
C GLY A 96 -25.81 -17.45 6.87
N ASN A 97 -24.91 -17.31 7.84
CA ASN A 97 -25.25 -17.31 9.27
C ASN A 97 -24.39 -16.35 10.13
N TRP A 98 -23.77 -15.35 9.50
CA TRP A 98 -22.85 -14.46 10.18
C TRP A 98 -23.00 -13.03 9.66
N THR A 99 -23.28 -12.09 10.55
CA THR A 99 -23.57 -10.70 10.18
C THR A 99 -22.74 -9.69 10.96
N ASN A 100 -21.62 -10.12 11.54
CA ASN A 100 -20.84 -9.29 12.46
C ASN A 100 -20.02 -8.23 11.72
N GLU A 101 -20.21 -6.97 12.12
CA GLU A 101 -19.37 -5.84 11.75
C GLU A 101 -17.97 -5.92 12.38
N LEU A 102 -16.95 -5.64 11.56
CA LEU A 102 -15.57 -5.35 11.96
C LEU A 102 -15.25 -3.90 11.53
N PRO A 103 -15.45 -2.89 12.40
CA PRO A 103 -15.50 -1.48 11.98
C PRO A 103 -14.24 -0.98 11.26
N GLN A 104 -13.05 -1.22 11.82
CA GLN A 104 -11.79 -0.80 11.19
C GLN A 104 -11.55 -1.47 9.84
N GLN A 105 -11.95 -2.73 9.71
CA GLN A 105 -11.83 -3.47 8.46
C GLN A 105 -12.78 -2.95 7.37
N MET A 106 -13.99 -2.54 7.76
CA MET A 106 -14.94 -1.89 6.85
C MET A 106 -14.41 -0.53 6.40
N LEU A 107 -13.89 0.30 7.31
CA LEU A 107 -13.23 1.58 6.97
C LEU A 107 -12.09 1.39 5.98
N ALA A 108 -11.24 0.38 6.23
CA ALA A 108 -10.17 0.05 5.30
C ALA A 108 -10.75 -0.24 3.91
N SER A 109 -11.83 -1.02 3.85
CA SER A 109 -12.45 -1.51 2.61
C SER A 109 -13.14 -0.42 1.79
N ILE A 110 -13.87 0.49 2.42
CA ILE A 110 -14.51 1.62 1.74
C ILE A 110 -13.51 2.75 1.43
N GLY A 111 -12.35 2.75 2.09
CA GLY A 111 -11.40 3.84 2.05
C GLY A 111 -10.35 3.77 0.94
N TYR A 112 -9.26 4.52 1.17
CA TYR A 112 -8.16 4.68 0.21
C TYR A 112 -7.60 3.35 -0.31
N TYR A 113 -7.35 2.37 0.58
CA TYR A 113 -6.75 1.07 0.22
C TYR A 113 -7.73 0.05 -0.37
N GLY A 114 -9.03 0.30 -0.30
CA GLY A 114 -10.04 -0.61 -0.81
C GLY A 114 -10.66 -0.11 -2.11
N PHE A 115 -11.89 0.41 -2.06
CA PHE A 115 -12.65 0.83 -3.23
C PHE A 115 -11.91 1.88 -4.08
N TRP A 116 -11.27 2.86 -3.46
CA TRP A 116 -10.53 3.88 -4.21
C TRP A 116 -9.32 3.27 -4.95
N THR A 117 -8.56 2.39 -4.30
CA THR A 117 -7.44 1.69 -4.95
C THR A 117 -7.92 0.86 -6.13
N TYR A 118 -9.06 0.18 -6.04
CA TYR A 118 -9.64 -0.53 -7.18
C TYR A 118 -9.87 0.41 -8.37
N HIS A 119 -10.47 1.57 -8.14
CA HIS A 119 -10.67 2.57 -9.19
C HIS A 119 -9.36 3.11 -9.75
N LEU A 120 -8.38 3.41 -8.89
CA LEU A 120 -7.09 3.92 -9.30
C LEU A 120 -6.36 2.95 -10.26
N TYR A 121 -6.50 1.64 -10.05
CA TYR A 121 -5.80 0.65 -10.88
C TYR A 121 -6.58 0.27 -12.14
N THR A 122 -7.92 0.31 -12.10
CA THR A 122 -8.78 -0.18 -13.20
C THR A 122 -9.40 0.93 -14.04
N GLY A 123 -9.54 2.14 -13.48
CA GLY A 123 -10.30 3.23 -14.07
C GLY A 123 -11.81 3.02 -14.08
N ASP A 124 -12.33 1.96 -13.46
CA ASP A 124 -13.76 1.65 -13.49
C ASP A 124 -14.56 2.63 -12.64
N LYS A 125 -15.27 3.54 -13.30
CA LYS A 125 -16.14 4.54 -12.67
C LYS A 125 -17.51 3.99 -12.31
N GLU A 126 -18.00 2.96 -13.02
CA GLU A 126 -19.35 2.43 -12.83
C GLU A 126 -19.48 1.73 -11.49
N THR A 127 -18.49 0.91 -11.15
CA THR A 127 -18.41 0.25 -9.84
C THR A 127 -18.33 1.27 -8.70
N ILE A 128 -17.60 2.38 -8.89
CA ILE A 128 -17.56 3.46 -7.89
C ILE A 128 -18.88 4.19 -7.77
N HIS A 129 -19.55 4.47 -8.90
CA HIS A 129 -20.87 5.08 -8.89
C HIS A 129 -21.88 4.22 -8.11
N ALA A 130 -21.85 2.90 -8.31
CA ALA A 130 -22.70 1.97 -7.57
C ALA A 130 -22.34 1.86 -6.08
N ALA A 131 -21.04 1.83 -5.75
CA ALA A 131 -20.59 1.66 -4.37
C ALA A 131 -20.74 2.93 -3.51
N TYR A 132 -20.64 4.11 -4.13
CA TYR A 132 -20.53 5.39 -3.40
C TYR A 132 -21.69 5.67 -2.42
N PRO A 133 -22.98 5.48 -2.75
CA PRO A 133 -24.07 5.67 -1.79
C PRO A 133 -23.90 4.84 -0.51
N HIS A 134 -23.47 3.58 -0.65
CA HIS A 134 -23.22 2.68 0.49
C HIS A 134 -22.04 3.15 1.35
N VAL A 135 -21.01 3.74 0.71
CA VAL A 135 -19.89 4.39 1.42
C VAL A 135 -20.38 5.59 2.22
N GLN A 136 -21.23 6.45 1.64
CA GLN A 136 -21.82 7.60 2.34
C GLN A 136 -22.62 7.12 3.56
N ASP A 137 -23.48 6.12 3.37
CA ASP A 137 -24.29 5.52 4.42
C ASP A 137 -23.43 4.96 5.55
N TYR A 138 -22.37 4.21 5.24
CA TYR A 138 -21.49 3.66 6.27
C TYR A 138 -20.71 4.75 7.01
N LEU A 139 -20.23 5.80 6.32
CA LEU A 139 -19.52 6.91 6.96
C LEU A 139 -20.41 7.69 7.94
N THR A 140 -21.72 7.76 7.71
CA THR A 140 -22.66 8.43 8.63
C THR A 140 -22.75 7.77 10.01
N LEU A 141 -22.34 6.50 10.12
CA LEU A 141 -22.31 5.75 11.38
C LEU A 141 -21.16 6.16 12.30
N TRP A 142 -20.14 6.81 11.74
CA TRP A 142 -18.96 7.28 12.47
C TRP A 142 -19.20 8.70 12.97
N LYS A 143 -19.19 8.86 14.30
CA LYS A 143 -19.46 10.14 14.96
C LYS A 143 -18.18 10.73 15.54
N LEU A 144 -18.10 12.05 15.52
CA LEU A 144 -17.04 12.81 16.19
C LEU A 144 -17.53 13.27 17.57
N ASP A 145 -16.62 13.32 18.53
CA ASP A 145 -16.86 13.90 19.85
C ASP A 145 -16.74 15.44 19.82
N GLU A 146 -16.94 16.06 20.98
CA GLU A 146 -16.84 17.52 21.16
C GLU A 146 -15.43 18.08 20.88
N HIS A 147 -14.42 17.23 20.86
CA HIS A 147 -13.03 17.58 20.59
C HIS A 147 -12.64 17.33 19.13
N GLY A 148 -13.55 16.80 18.30
CA GLY A 148 -13.31 16.47 16.91
C GLY A 148 -12.59 15.13 16.70
N LEU A 149 -12.53 14.26 17.70
CA LEU A 149 -12.00 12.90 17.59
C LEU A 149 -13.12 11.91 17.27
N VAL A 150 -12.79 10.86 16.54
CA VAL A 150 -13.72 9.77 16.24
C VAL A 150 -14.05 9.00 17.52
N ILE A 151 -15.34 8.87 17.81
CA ILE A 151 -15.85 8.04 18.90
C ILE A 151 -15.67 6.57 18.51
N HIS A 152 -14.97 5.81 19.36
CA HIS A 152 -14.69 4.40 19.12
C HIS A 152 -15.98 3.60 18.92
N ARG A 153 -15.99 2.78 17.86
CA ARG A 153 -17.10 1.86 17.55
C ARG A 153 -16.66 0.44 17.81
N ASN A 154 -17.27 -0.20 18.80
CA ASN A 154 -17.02 -1.62 19.08
C ASN A 154 -17.49 -2.56 17.95
N GLY A 155 -18.51 -2.15 17.17
CA GLY A 155 -19.18 -3.02 16.20
C GLY A 155 -19.76 -4.28 16.86
N ASP A 156 -19.96 -5.33 16.06
CA ASP A 156 -20.34 -6.66 16.57
C ASP A 156 -19.09 -7.46 17.01
N TRP A 157 -17.93 -7.14 16.45
CA TRP A 157 -16.63 -7.67 16.87
C TRP A 157 -15.61 -6.54 16.90
N ASN A 158 -15.20 -6.12 18.11
CA ASN A 158 -14.10 -5.18 18.28
C ASN A 158 -12.76 -5.89 18.04
N TRP A 159 -12.24 -5.79 16.81
CA TRP A 159 -10.96 -6.35 16.42
C TRP A 159 -10.22 -5.42 15.45
N ALA A 160 -9.04 -4.97 15.89
CA ALA A 160 -8.14 -4.13 15.12
C ALA A 160 -6.99 -4.93 14.47
N ASP A 161 -6.30 -5.76 15.26
CA ASP A 161 -5.20 -6.61 14.81
C ASP A 161 -5.00 -7.82 15.72
N TRP A 162 -4.20 -8.80 15.28
CA TRP A 162 -3.70 -9.86 16.17
C TRP A 162 -2.49 -9.41 16.97
N GLY A 163 -2.50 -9.69 18.27
CA GLY A 163 -1.37 -9.44 19.15
C GLY A 163 -1.79 -8.79 20.47
N LYS A 164 -0.83 -8.16 21.14
CA LYS A 164 -1.05 -7.37 22.36
C LYS A 164 -0.67 -5.91 22.09
N ASN A 165 -0.96 -5.02 23.05
CA ASN A 165 -0.56 -3.61 23.01
C ASN A 165 -1.14 -2.82 21.82
N ILE A 166 -2.44 -2.98 21.56
CA ILE A 166 -3.14 -2.30 20.45
C ILE A 166 -3.79 -1.03 20.98
N ASP A 167 -3.48 0.12 20.37
CA ASP A 167 -4.15 1.38 20.65
C ASP A 167 -5.27 1.62 19.62
N GLU A 168 -6.42 1.00 19.86
CA GLU A 168 -7.58 0.99 18.95
C GLU A 168 -8.10 2.40 18.66
N HIS A 169 -8.05 3.29 19.65
CA HIS A 169 -8.53 4.66 19.52
C HIS A 169 -7.73 5.48 18.52
N VAL A 170 -6.41 5.32 18.48
CA VAL A 170 -5.55 5.99 17.48
C VAL A 170 -5.75 5.37 16.09
N LEU A 171 -5.89 4.04 16.04
CA LEU A 171 -6.14 3.32 14.79
C LEU A 171 -7.46 3.72 14.14
N ASP A 172 -8.52 3.93 14.92
CA ASP A 172 -9.81 4.42 14.41
C ASP A 172 -9.67 5.77 13.71
N GLN A 173 -8.90 6.71 14.28
CA GLN A 173 -8.68 8.02 13.64
C GLN A 173 -7.96 7.86 12.30
N ALA A 174 -6.91 7.03 12.26
CA ALA A 174 -6.13 6.82 11.05
C ALA A 174 -6.95 6.13 9.96
N TRP A 175 -7.72 5.09 10.30
CA TRP A 175 -8.61 4.41 9.36
C TRP A 175 -9.72 5.33 8.87
N PHE A 176 -10.30 6.15 9.75
CA PHE A 176 -11.34 7.09 9.37
C PHE A 176 -10.80 8.18 8.44
N CYS A 177 -9.62 8.73 8.71
CA CYS A 177 -8.94 9.67 7.81
C CYS A 177 -8.68 9.08 6.41
N LEU A 178 -8.25 7.80 6.34
CA LEU A 178 -8.07 7.09 5.07
C LEU A 178 -9.39 6.79 4.36
N ALA A 179 -10.47 6.55 5.12
CA ALA A 179 -11.81 6.37 4.58
C ALA A 179 -12.36 7.66 3.97
N LEU A 180 -12.22 8.78 4.68
CA LEU A 180 -12.59 10.11 4.20
C LEU A 180 -11.78 10.52 2.96
N GLN A 181 -10.48 10.22 2.92
CA GLN A 181 -9.64 10.46 1.73
C GLN A 181 -10.14 9.66 0.52
N GLY A 182 -10.43 8.37 0.72
CA GLY A 182 -11.01 7.53 -0.34
C GLY A 182 -12.37 8.06 -0.82
N ALA A 183 -13.24 8.44 0.11
CA ALA A 183 -14.57 8.99 -0.19
C ALA A 183 -14.50 10.34 -0.92
N ALA A 184 -13.60 11.24 -0.52
CA ALA A 184 -13.38 12.51 -1.21
C ALA A 184 -12.91 12.30 -2.66
N ASN A 185 -12.00 11.35 -2.88
CA ASN A 185 -11.54 11.00 -4.22
C ASN A 185 -12.65 10.40 -5.09
N MET A 186 -13.45 9.47 -4.54
CA MET A 186 -14.61 8.93 -5.24
C MET A 186 -15.63 10.03 -5.58
N ALA A 187 -15.91 10.93 -4.64
CA ALA A 187 -16.81 12.06 -4.84
C ALA A 187 -16.36 12.98 -6.00
N ARG A 188 -15.06 13.29 -6.07
CA ARG A 188 -14.47 14.09 -7.18
C ARG A 188 -14.68 13.43 -8.54
N VAL A 189 -14.45 12.11 -8.64
CA VAL A 189 -14.64 11.36 -9.89
C VAL A 189 -16.10 11.34 -10.34
N LEU A 190 -17.04 11.36 -9.39
CA LEU A 190 -18.48 11.40 -9.65
C LEU A 190 -19.03 12.83 -9.84
N GLY A 191 -18.18 13.87 -9.81
CA GLY A 191 -18.61 15.27 -9.93
C GLY A 191 -19.29 15.85 -8.69
N LYS A 192 -19.27 15.14 -7.56
CA LYS A 192 -19.84 15.58 -6.27
C LYS A 192 -18.82 16.41 -5.48
N THR A 193 -18.48 17.59 -6.00
CA THR A 193 -17.43 18.46 -5.44
C THR A 193 -17.72 18.93 -4.02
N ASN A 194 -18.99 19.21 -3.69
CA ASN A 194 -19.39 19.61 -2.33
C ASN A 194 -19.11 18.51 -1.30
N ASP A 195 -19.49 17.27 -1.59
CA ASP A 195 -19.23 16.11 -0.72
C ASP A 195 -17.72 15.92 -0.53
N ALA A 196 -16.94 16.06 -1.61
CA ALA A 196 -15.48 15.98 -1.54
C ALA A 196 -14.89 17.04 -0.60
N SER A 197 -15.31 18.30 -0.74
CA SER A 197 -14.86 19.39 0.12
C SER A 197 -15.26 19.18 1.59
N GLN A 198 -16.46 18.65 1.84
CA GLN A 198 -16.91 18.31 3.21
C GLN A 198 -16.04 17.21 3.83
N TYR A 199 -15.78 16.12 3.11
CA TYR A 199 -14.94 15.04 3.61
C TYR A 199 -13.50 15.49 3.89
N GLU A 200 -12.90 16.32 3.04
CA GLU A 200 -11.58 16.89 3.32
C GLU A 200 -11.59 17.82 4.53
N THR A 201 -12.62 18.64 4.68
CA THR A 201 -12.76 19.52 5.86
C THR A 201 -12.84 18.71 7.15
N ILE A 202 -13.66 17.65 7.16
CA ILE A 202 -13.77 16.74 8.31
C ILE A 202 -12.41 16.07 8.58
N ARG A 203 -11.75 15.56 7.53
CA ARG A 203 -10.44 14.91 7.64
C ARG A 203 -9.38 15.86 8.23
N SER A 204 -9.32 17.10 7.75
CA SER A 204 -8.40 18.12 8.29
C SER A 204 -8.67 18.42 9.76
N ASN A 205 -9.95 18.53 10.17
CA ASN A 205 -10.31 18.77 11.57
C ASN A 205 -9.87 17.61 12.47
N VAL A 206 -10.09 16.36 12.04
CA VAL A 206 -9.64 15.17 12.77
C VAL A 206 -8.11 15.14 12.87
N ILE A 207 -7.37 15.44 11.80
CA ILE A 207 -5.90 15.50 11.82
C ILE A 207 -5.40 16.52 12.86
N VAL A 208 -6.02 17.70 12.92
CA VAL A 208 -5.68 18.73 13.91
C VAL A 208 -5.98 18.25 15.33
N ALA A 209 -7.15 17.65 15.57
CA ALA A 209 -7.53 17.13 16.88
C ALA A 209 -6.58 16.02 17.36
N VAL A 210 -6.23 15.07 16.49
CA VAL A 210 -5.30 13.97 16.83
C VAL A 210 -3.90 14.50 17.14
N ASN A 211 -3.38 15.43 16.34
CA ASN A 211 -2.08 16.05 16.61
C ASN A 211 -2.06 16.87 17.90
N LYS A 212 -3.20 17.44 18.33
CA LYS A 212 -3.30 18.19 19.58
C LYS A 212 -3.45 17.29 20.81
N LEU A 213 -4.24 16.22 20.71
CA LEU A 213 -4.71 15.46 21.87
C LEU A 213 -4.02 14.09 22.05
N MET A 214 -3.52 13.49 20.98
CA MET A 214 -2.92 12.16 21.00
C MET A 214 -1.41 12.15 20.73
N TRP A 215 -0.82 13.27 20.32
CA TRP A 215 0.62 13.40 20.16
C TRP A 215 1.27 13.89 21.46
N ASN A 216 2.16 13.09 22.04
CA ASN A 216 2.85 13.43 23.30
C ASN A 216 4.23 14.08 23.12
N GLY A 217 4.58 14.52 21.90
CA GLY A 217 5.91 15.03 21.56
C GLY A 217 6.89 13.97 21.05
N SER A 218 6.63 12.69 21.32
CA SER A 218 7.50 11.58 20.91
C SER A 218 6.77 10.44 20.19
N THR A 219 5.52 10.18 20.55
CA THR A 219 4.70 9.09 20.02
C THR A 219 3.22 9.52 19.95
N TYR A 220 2.47 8.91 19.04
CA TYR A 220 1.00 8.92 19.13
C TYR A 220 0.56 7.87 20.16
N ARG A 221 -0.31 8.29 21.06
CA ARG A 221 -0.91 7.46 22.11
C ARG A 221 -2.23 8.09 22.58
N SER A 222 -3.26 7.27 22.73
CA SER A 222 -4.51 7.73 23.33
C SER A 222 -4.36 7.96 24.85
N PRO A 223 -5.06 8.95 25.44
CA PRO A 223 -4.90 9.29 26.87
C PRO A 223 -5.17 8.14 27.83
N HIS A 224 -6.05 7.20 27.45
CA HIS A 224 -6.45 6.06 28.28
C HIS A 224 -5.56 4.82 28.09
N TYR A 225 -4.68 4.81 27.09
CA TYR A 225 -3.86 3.65 26.76
C TYR A 225 -2.58 3.57 27.60
N LYS A 226 -2.47 2.50 28.41
CA LYS A 226 -1.38 2.28 29.38
C LYS A 226 -0.37 1.21 28.96
N GLY A 227 -0.55 0.58 27.80
CA GLY A 227 0.32 -0.49 27.30
C GLY A 227 1.63 0.01 26.68
N ALA A 228 2.45 -0.92 26.16
CA ALA A 228 3.65 -0.57 25.39
C ALA A 228 3.28 0.24 24.14
N THR A 229 4.18 1.10 23.65
CA THR A 229 3.90 1.96 22.49
C THR A 229 3.56 1.12 21.27
N ASP A 230 2.41 1.40 20.67
CA ASP A 230 1.91 0.62 19.54
C ASP A 230 2.59 1.07 18.22
N ASP A 231 3.32 0.14 17.59
CA ASP A 231 3.96 0.36 16.29
C ASP A 231 2.94 0.53 15.17
N ARG A 232 1.77 -0.12 15.28
CA ARG A 232 0.69 -0.04 14.30
C ARG A 232 0.07 1.34 14.27
N ALA A 233 -0.33 1.85 15.44
CA ALA A 233 -0.96 3.15 15.59
C ALA A 233 -0.06 4.28 15.02
N ASN A 234 1.22 4.28 15.41
CA ASN A 234 2.19 5.28 14.95
C ASN A 234 2.46 5.16 13.44
N ALA A 235 2.59 3.95 12.90
CA ALA A 235 2.72 3.75 11.46
C ALA A 235 1.48 4.21 10.68
N MET A 236 0.29 3.91 11.18
CA MET A 236 -0.96 4.30 10.56
C MET A 236 -1.15 5.83 10.55
N CYS A 237 -0.69 6.55 11.57
CA CYS A 237 -0.67 8.02 11.54
C CYS A 237 0.19 8.58 10.39
N VAL A 238 1.33 7.94 10.08
CA VAL A 238 2.16 8.32 8.91
C VAL A 238 1.42 8.02 7.62
N VAL A 239 0.88 6.79 7.49
CA VAL A 239 0.18 6.34 6.29
C VAL A 239 -1.08 7.16 5.99
N ALA A 240 -1.83 7.55 7.02
CA ALA A 240 -3.03 8.38 6.90
C ALA A 240 -2.72 9.86 6.65
N GLY A 241 -1.45 10.27 6.69
CA GLY A 241 -1.03 11.67 6.58
C GLY A 241 -1.42 12.53 7.79
N ILE A 242 -1.59 11.91 8.97
CA ILE A 242 -1.80 12.61 10.24
C ILE A 242 -0.45 13.14 10.76
N ALA A 243 0.60 12.33 10.64
CA ALA A 243 1.95 12.71 11.01
C ALA A 243 2.61 13.55 9.90
N ASP A 244 3.14 14.71 10.29
CA ASP A 244 3.96 15.57 9.46
C ASP A 244 5.43 15.13 9.48
N GLN A 245 6.22 15.69 8.54
CA GLN A 245 7.61 15.30 8.33
C GLN A 245 8.49 15.54 9.58
N GLU A 246 8.15 16.53 10.40
CA GLU A 246 8.85 16.84 11.67
C GLU A 246 8.74 15.71 12.70
N LYS A 247 7.63 14.96 12.67
CA LYS A 247 7.40 13.82 13.58
C LYS A 247 8.05 12.52 13.10
N PHE A 248 8.45 12.43 11.83
CA PHE A 248 9.03 11.22 11.24
C PHE A 248 10.26 10.69 11.99
N PRO A 249 11.24 11.51 12.42
CA PRO A 249 12.40 11.00 13.16
C PRO A 249 12.03 10.34 14.49
N ALA A 250 11.01 10.85 15.19
CA ALA A 250 10.53 10.26 16.44
C ALA A 250 9.82 8.92 16.18
N ILE A 251 8.96 8.88 15.16
CA ILE A 251 8.24 7.65 14.77
C ILE A 251 9.20 6.56 14.30
N LYS A 252 10.23 6.87 13.50
CA LYS A 252 11.27 5.91 13.08
C LYS A 252 11.94 5.22 14.27
N LYS A 253 12.23 5.94 15.35
CA LYS A 253 12.82 5.36 16.57
C LYS A 253 11.88 4.36 17.27
N ILE A 254 10.57 4.51 17.12
CA ILE A 254 9.58 3.55 17.65
C ILE A 254 9.55 2.31 16.75
N LEU A 255 9.42 2.51 15.43
CA LEU A 255 9.28 1.42 14.46
C LEU A 255 10.53 0.53 14.35
N THR A 256 11.68 0.99 14.83
CA THR A 256 12.91 0.19 14.93
C THR A 256 12.96 -0.68 16.20
N LYS A 257 12.26 -0.27 17.26
CA LYS A 257 12.28 -0.91 18.59
C LYS A 257 11.12 -1.86 18.83
N GLU A 258 9.91 -1.45 18.44
CA GLU A 258 8.65 -2.15 18.76
C GLU A 258 8.20 -3.05 17.60
N TYR A 259 7.69 -4.26 17.90
CA TYR A 259 7.31 -5.27 16.90
C TYR A 259 5.98 -5.96 17.28
N HIS A 260 4.92 -5.20 17.55
CA HIS A 260 3.64 -5.75 18.04
C HIS A 260 2.67 -6.08 16.91
N ALA A 261 2.87 -5.53 15.71
CA ALA A 261 1.99 -5.78 14.57
C ALA A 261 1.92 -7.26 14.15
N SER A 262 0.75 -7.75 13.76
CA SER A 262 0.61 -9.04 13.08
C SER A 262 1.13 -8.96 11.63
N PRO A 263 1.24 -10.08 10.91
CA PRO A 263 1.56 -10.05 9.49
C PRO A 263 0.66 -9.12 8.68
N TYR A 264 -0.60 -8.90 9.09
CA TYR A 264 -1.57 -7.99 8.44
C TYR A 264 -1.16 -6.52 8.57
N MET A 265 -0.97 -6.02 9.79
CA MET A 265 -0.65 -4.60 10.01
C MET A 265 0.81 -4.27 9.67
N GLU A 266 1.69 -5.27 9.60
CA GLU A 266 3.09 -5.07 9.28
C GLU A 266 3.32 -4.41 7.92
N LYS A 267 2.41 -4.56 6.94
CA LYS A 267 2.53 -3.84 5.66
C LYS A 267 2.48 -2.33 5.86
N TYR A 268 1.59 -1.83 6.71
CA TYR A 268 1.47 -0.40 6.94
C TYR A 268 2.67 0.15 7.73
N VAL A 269 3.27 -0.68 8.59
CA VAL A 269 4.54 -0.33 9.25
C VAL A 269 5.68 -0.20 8.23
N LEU A 270 5.80 -1.16 7.32
CA LEU A 270 6.80 -1.10 6.24
C LEU A 270 6.53 0.06 5.28
N GLU A 271 5.27 0.32 4.95
CA GLU A 271 4.85 1.43 4.10
C GLU A 271 5.15 2.79 4.75
N ALA A 272 4.88 2.95 6.04
CA ALA A 272 5.24 4.15 6.79
C ALA A 272 6.75 4.43 6.68
N LEU A 273 7.60 3.41 6.86
CA LEU A 273 9.05 3.56 6.70
C LEU A 273 9.44 3.98 5.28
N MET A 274 8.77 3.44 4.26
CA MET A 274 8.98 3.84 2.86
C MET A 274 8.52 5.28 2.58
N LEU A 275 7.37 5.70 3.13
CA LEU A 275 6.86 7.07 3.02
C LEU A 275 7.78 8.09 3.70
N MET A 276 8.50 7.68 4.74
CA MET A 276 9.52 8.49 5.40
C MET A 276 10.90 8.40 4.73
N GLU A 277 10.97 7.84 3.51
CA GLU A 277 12.20 7.68 2.70
C GLU A 277 13.32 6.91 3.43
N ASP A 278 12.96 5.90 4.25
CA ASP A 278 13.91 5.03 4.95
C ASP A 278 13.78 3.56 4.49
N PRO A 279 14.17 3.25 3.24
CA PRO A 279 14.09 1.90 2.70
C PRO A 279 15.03 0.91 3.40
N ASP A 280 16.14 1.38 3.99
CA ASP A 280 17.11 0.54 4.67
C ASP A 280 16.49 -0.08 5.94
N THR A 281 15.88 0.75 6.79
CA THR A 281 15.17 0.28 7.97
C THR A 281 13.97 -0.59 7.60
N ALA A 282 13.20 -0.19 6.57
CA ALA A 282 12.06 -0.97 6.08
C ALA A 282 12.48 -2.39 5.66
N LEU A 283 13.53 -2.52 4.84
CA LEU A 283 13.99 -3.81 4.33
C LEU A 283 14.68 -4.65 5.42
N ALA A 284 15.41 -4.03 6.35
CA ALA A 284 15.97 -4.73 7.50
C ALA A 284 14.88 -5.29 8.41
N ARG A 285 13.84 -4.51 8.70
CA ARG A 285 12.66 -4.95 9.47
C ARG A 285 11.92 -6.06 8.75
N MET A 286 11.66 -5.90 7.45
CA MET A 286 11.03 -6.92 6.61
C MET A 286 11.81 -8.23 6.67
N LYS A 287 13.14 -8.20 6.52
CA LYS A 287 13.98 -9.39 6.67
C LYS A 287 13.80 -10.00 8.05
N LYS A 288 14.00 -9.23 9.12
CA LYS A 288 13.93 -9.73 10.51
C LYS A 288 12.61 -10.44 10.82
N ARG A 289 11.47 -9.90 10.39
CA ARG A 289 10.15 -10.45 10.75
C ARG A 289 9.72 -11.63 9.88
N TYR A 290 10.05 -11.60 8.59
CA TYR A 290 9.62 -12.63 7.64
C TYR A 290 10.68 -13.74 7.44
N ASP A 291 11.90 -13.60 8.00
CA ASP A 291 13.01 -14.57 7.82
C ASP A 291 12.56 -16.01 8.08
N ALA A 292 11.96 -16.25 9.26
CA ALA A 292 11.50 -17.57 9.67
C ALA A 292 10.42 -18.13 8.73
N ILE A 293 9.47 -17.30 8.30
CA ILE A 293 8.38 -17.69 7.38
C ILE A 293 8.94 -18.03 5.99
N VAL A 294 9.95 -17.29 5.52
CA VAL A 294 10.55 -17.49 4.20
C VAL A 294 11.49 -18.69 4.20
N ALA A 295 12.24 -18.91 5.29
CA ALA A 295 13.11 -20.07 5.47
C ALA A 295 12.34 -21.39 5.64
N ASP A 296 11.07 -21.33 6.09
CA ASP A 296 10.21 -22.51 6.22
C ASP A 296 10.00 -23.22 4.87
N GLU A 297 9.81 -24.54 4.89
CA GLU A 297 9.59 -25.38 3.71
C GLU A 297 8.25 -25.08 3.01
N TRP A 298 7.29 -24.50 3.73
CA TRP A 298 5.99 -24.15 3.17
C TRP A 298 6.12 -23.12 2.05
N THR A 299 5.35 -23.33 0.97
CA THR A 299 5.40 -22.50 -0.23
C THR A 299 4.43 -21.31 -0.21
N THR A 300 3.70 -21.11 0.89
CA THR A 300 2.69 -20.07 1.10
C THR A 300 2.93 -19.33 2.43
N LEU A 301 2.25 -18.21 2.65
CA LEU A 301 2.41 -17.38 3.83
C LEU A 301 1.32 -17.69 4.89
N PRO A 302 1.68 -17.79 6.18
CA PRO A 302 0.74 -18.07 7.26
C PRO A 302 -0.05 -16.83 7.66
N GLU A 303 -1.12 -17.04 8.41
CA GLU A 303 -1.96 -16.00 9.00
C GLU A 303 -1.26 -15.24 10.13
N LEU A 304 -0.56 -15.95 11.00
CA LEU A 304 0.21 -15.38 12.09
C LEU A 304 1.70 -15.62 11.87
N TRP A 305 2.55 -14.93 12.65
CA TRP A 305 4.00 -15.14 12.61
C TRP A 305 4.41 -16.60 12.87
N VAL A 306 3.60 -17.30 13.68
CA VAL A 306 3.72 -18.74 13.92
C VAL A 306 2.47 -19.42 13.39
N ALA A 307 2.64 -20.38 12.49
CA ALA A 307 1.54 -21.14 11.92
C ALA A 307 0.98 -22.18 12.91
N GLY A 308 -0.33 -22.38 12.93
CA GLY A 308 -0.99 -23.33 13.83
C GLY A 308 -1.17 -22.83 15.26
N THR A 309 -0.87 -21.57 15.54
CA THR A 309 -1.17 -20.93 16.83
C THR A 309 -2.69 -20.90 17.06
N ALA A 310 -3.12 -21.22 18.29
CA ALA A 310 -4.51 -21.10 18.68
C ALA A 310 -4.99 -19.65 18.57
N LEU A 311 -6.15 -19.46 17.94
CA LEU A 311 -6.91 -18.23 17.86
C LEU A 311 -8.04 -18.27 18.90
N VAL A 312 -8.96 -17.29 18.85
CA VAL A 312 -10.13 -17.26 19.73
C VAL A 312 -10.98 -18.54 19.57
N GLY A 313 -11.24 -19.23 20.69
CA GLY A 313 -11.95 -20.51 20.72
C GLY A 313 -11.09 -21.69 20.26
N ASN A 314 -11.70 -22.69 19.63
CA ASN A 314 -11.01 -23.91 19.13
C ASN A 314 -10.38 -23.72 17.73
N LEU A 315 -9.98 -22.50 17.40
CA LEU A 315 -9.52 -22.15 16.06
C LEU A 315 -7.99 -22.15 16.00
N THR A 316 -7.41 -22.60 14.89
CA THR A 316 -5.96 -22.58 14.67
C THR A 316 -5.62 -21.73 13.46
N SER A 317 -4.52 -20.98 13.55
CA SER A 317 -4.07 -20.09 12.48
C SER A 317 -3.69 -20.88 11.23
N THR A 318 -4.08 -20.38 10.06
CA THR A 318 -3.81 -21.06 8.79
C THR A 318 -2.38 -20.83 8.28
N ARG A 319 -1.90 -21.77 7.44
CA ARG A 319 -0.61 -21.74 6.73
C ARG A 319 -0.67 -21.06 5.35
N ASN A 320 -1.85 -20.61 4.93
CA ASN A 320 -2.05 -19.91 3.67
C ASN A 320 -3.09 -18.80 3.84
N HIS A 321 -2.62 -17.57 4.04
CA HIS A 321 -3.40 -16.38 4.31
C HIS A 321 -2.84 -15.17 3.54
N ALA A 322 -3.60 -14.66 2.57
CA ALA A 322 -3.12 -13.62 1.65
C ALA A 322 -2.77 -12.29 2.33
N TRP A 323 -3.34 -12.00 3.50
CA TRP A 323 -3.02 -10.77 4.24
C TRP A 323 -1.56 -10.63 4.65
N SER A 324 -0.76 -11.70 4.53
CA SER A 324 0.67 -11.69 4.85
C SER A 324 1.52 -11.26 3.66
N GLY A 325 0.93 -11.09 2.47
CA GLY A 325 1.65 -10.84 1.20
C GLY A 325 2.21 -9.44 0.96
N GLY A 326 2.09 -8.53 1.91
CA GLY A 326 2.48 -7.10 1.83
C GLY A 326 3.93 -6.79 1.49
N PRO A 327 4.95 -7.61 1.84
CA PRO A 327 6.27 -7.45 1.25
C PRO A 327 6.23 -7.32 -0.28
N LEU A 328 5.33 -8.05 -0.96
CA LEU A 328 5.16 -7.97 -2.40
C LEU A 328 4.71 -6.58 -2.89
N THR A 329 3.76 -5.96 -2.18
CA THR A 329 3.33 -4.59 -2.46
C THR A 329 4.49 -3.62 -2.24
N ILE A 330 5.17 -3.72 -1.09
CA ILE A 330 6.26 -2.81 -0.72
C ILE A 330 7.40 -2.87 -1.76
N LEU A 331 7.78 -4.08 -2.17
CA LEU A 331 8.84 -4.29 -3.16
C LEU A 331 8.46 -3.76 -4.54
N SER A 332 7.20 -3.89 -4.95
CA SER A 332 6.75 -3.45 -6.28
C SER A 332 6.51 -1.94 -6.32
N GLN A 333 5.75 -1.42 -5.36
CA GLN A 333 5.33 -0.02 -5.33
C GLN A 333 6.46 0.94 -4.93
N TYR A 334 7.28 0.55 -3.96
CA TYR A 334 8.30 1.44 -3.38
C TYR A 334 9.71 1.06 -3.82
N CYS A 335 10.12 -0.21 -3.72
CA CYS A 335 11.49 -0.57 -4.13
C CYS A 335 11.71 -0.47 -5.64
N ALA A 336 10.82 -1.05 -6.45
CA ALA A 336 10.84 -0.85 -7.90
C ALA A 336 10.28 0.52 -8.30
N GLY A 337 9.46 1.13 -7.44
CA GLY A 337 8.95 2.48 -7.63
C GLY A 337 7.77 2.60 -8.58
N LEU A 338 7.14 1.48 -8.96
CA LEU A 338 6.02 1.47 -9.91
C LEU A 338 4.72 1.73 -9.16
N ALA A 339 4.07 2.87 -9.39
CA ALA A 339 2.76 3.15 -8.81
C ALA A 339 1.89 4.01 -9.73
N PRO A 340 0.58 3.77 -9.83
CA PRO A 340 -0.33 4.66 -10.55
C PRO A 340 -0.51 5.98 -9.79
N LEU A 341 -0.49 7.10 -10.53
CA LEU A 341 -0.81 8.43 -10.01
C LEU A 341 -2.22 8.85 -10.44
N GLU A 342 -2.65 8.42 -11.62
CA GLU A 342 -3.98 8.64 -12.16
C GLU A 342 -4.68 7.31 -12.46
N PRO A 343 -6.04 7.30 -12.51
CA PRO A 343 -6.81 6.09 -12.79
C PRO A 343 -6.38 5.38 -14.07
N ALA A 344 -6.44 4.05 -14.05
CA ALA A 344 -6.08 3.17 -15.16
C ALA A 344 -4.64 3.32 -15.66
N TRP A 345 -3.70 3.77 -14.80
CA TRP A 345 -2.28 3.94 -15.14
C TRP A 345 -2.02 4.93 -16.29
N THR A 346 -2.97 5.82 -16.56
CA THR A 346 -2.84 6.89 -17.55
C THR A 346 -1.63 7.77 -17.24
N VAL A 347 -1.43 8.10 -15.96
CA VAL A 347 -0.18 8.64 -15.42
C VAL A 347 0.30 7.74 -14.28
N TYR A 348 1.57 7.37 -14.31
CA TYR A 348 2.19 6.55 -13.26
C TYR A 348 3.59 7.04 -12.95
N GLN A 349 4.09 6.71 -11.76
CA GLN A 349 5.46 7.02 -11.36
C GLN A 349 6.39 5.80 -11.49
N VAL A 350 7.66 6.10 -11.72
CA VAL A 350 8.80 5.21 -11.54
C VAL A 350 9.76 5.89 -10.56
N ARG A 351 9.53 5.67 -9.26
CA ARG A 351 10.28 6.30 -8.15
C ARG A 351 10.92 5.26 -7.23
N PRO A 352 12.09 4.70 -7.60
CA PRO A 352 12.66 3.55 -6.92
C PRO A 352 13.37 3.92 -5.61
N LEU A 353 12.92 3.33 -4.50
CA LEU A 353 13.56 3.35 -3.18
C LEU A 353 14.31 2.04 -2.95
N MET A 354 15.51 1.92 -3.53
CA MET A 354 16.24 0.65 -3.57
C MET A 354 16.85 0.22 -2.23
N GLY A 355 17.13 1.17 -1.32
CA GLY A 355 17.85 0.90 -0.08
C GLY A 355 19.17 0.15 -0.34
N PRO A 356 19.41 -1.02 0.28
CA PRO A 356 20.62 -1.79 0.07
C PRO A 356 20.64 -2.56 -1.27
N LEU A 357 19.54 -2.60 -2.01
CA LEU A 357 19.41 -3.38 -3.25
C LEU A 357 20.21 -2.73 -4.38
N LYS A 358 20.95 -3.55 -5.14
CA LYS A 358 21.74 -3.10 -6.28
C LYS A 358 21.08 -3.36 -7.62
N LYS A 359 20.14 -4.30 -7.68
CA LYS A 359 19.42 -4.66 -8.90
C LYS A 359 17.98 -5.01 -8.58
N ILE A 360 17.07 -4.52 -9.40
CA ILE A 360 15.63 -4.82 -9.31
C ILE A 360 15.11 -5.01 -10.72
N ASN A 361 14.34 -6.07 -10.94
CA ASN A 361 13.54 -6.23 -12.16
C ASN A 361 12.11 -6.42 -11.73
N ALA A 362 11.21 -5.61 -12.28
CA ALA A 362 9.80 -5.67 -11.96
C ALA A 362 8.99 -5.36 -13.22
N SER A 363 7.80 -5.94 -13.30
CA SER A 363 6.80 -5.54 -14.26
C SER A 363 5.43 -5.56 -13.61
N VAL A 364 4.50 -4.86 -14.23
CA VAL A 364 3.11 -4.79 -13.81
C VAL A 364 2.27 -4.93 -15.06
N ASP A 365 1.35 -5.90 -15.04
CA ASP A 365 0.36 -6.06 -16.10
C ASP A 365 -0.83 -5.13 -15.79
N SER A 366 -0.71 -3.86 -16.20
CA SER A 366 -1.74 -2.84 -15.96
C SER A 366 -2.85 -2.91 -17.01
N VAL A 367 -3.98 -2.24 -16.74
CA VAL A 367 -5.07 -2.09 -17.74
C VAL A 367 -4.65 -1.29 -18.97
N ALA A 368 -3.61 -0.46 -18.88
CA ALA A 368 -3.04 0.25 -20.01
C ALA A 368 -2.05 -0.61 -20.81
N GLY A 369 -1.65 -1.78 -20.30
CA GLY A 369 -0.65 -2.66 -20.88
C GLY A 369 0.48 -2.98 -19.90
N LYS A 370 1.42 -3.80 -20.36
CA LYS A 370 2.55 -4.21 -19.53
C LYS A 370 3.55 -3.06 -19.36
N ILE A 371 3.85 -2.72 -18.11
CA ILE A 371 4.93 -1.81 -17.73
C ILE A 371 6.08 -2.65 -17.18
N SER A 372 7.30 -2.48 -17.69
CA SER A 372 8.47 -3.21 -17.17
C SER A 372 9.63 -2.27 -16.84
N VAL A 373 10.31 -2.56 -15.73
CA VAL A 373 11.49 -1.83 -15.28
C VAL A 373 12.63 -2.78 -14.92
N SER A 374 13.83 -2.39 -15.33
CA SER A 374 15.10 -2.98 -14.87
C SER A 374 15.98 -1.87 -14.32
N LEU A 375 16.28 -1.98 -13.03
CA LEU A 375 17.06 -1.03 -12.26
C LEU A 375 18.41 -1.63 -11.91
N VAL A 376 19.49 -0.88 -12.10
CA VAL A 376 20.83 -1.25 -11.67
C VAL A 376 21.51 -0.04 -11.04
N LEU A 377 21.89 -0.18 -9.78
CA LEU A 377 22.67 0.82 -9.04
C LEU A 377 24.10 0.30 -8.87
N SER A 378 25.06 0.99 -9.49
CA SER A 378 26.50 0.79 -9.36
C SER A 378 27.13 1.98 -8.65
N THR A 379 28.43 1.92 -8.36
CA THR A 379 29.15 2.96 -7.60
C THR A 379 28.98 4.37 -8.19
N ASN A 380 29.06 4.50 -9.52
CA ASN A 380 29.08 5.80 -10.20
C ASN A 380 27.90 6.01 -11.17
N VAL A 381 26.99 5.05 -11.26
CA VAL A 381 25.89 5.11 -12.23
C VAL A 381 24.64 4.40 -11.71
N PHE A 382 23.51 5.04 -11.93
CA PHE A 382 22.19 4.43 -11.83
C PHE A 382 21.62 4.23 -13.24
N MET A 383 21.14 3.02 -13.53
CA MET A 383 20.55 2.66 -14.81
C MET A 383 19.09 2.23 -14.63
N LEU A 384 18.22 2.74 -15.49
CA LEU A 384 16.81 2.39 -15.58
C LEU A 384 16.47 2.06 -17.03
N ASP A 385 16.12 0.81 -17.29
CA ASP A 385 15.45 0.42 -18.52
C ASP A 385 13.94 0.36 -18.24
N LEU A 386 13.14 1.11 -18.99
CA LEU A 386 11.69 1.23 -18.86
C LEU A 386 11.01 0.84 -20.18
N GLU A 387 10.02 -0.05 -20.10
CA GLU A 387 9.04 -0.30 -21.15
C GLU A 387 7.69 0.27 -20.69
N SER A 388 7.22 1.29 -21.40
CA SER A 388 6.00 2.02 -21.10
C SER A 388 4.97 1.78 -22.22
N PRO A 389 3.75 1.31 -21.90
CA PRO A 389 2.73 1.00 -22.90
C PRO A 389 2.12 2.27 -23.50
N GLU A 390 1.49 2.14 -24.66
CA GLU A 390 0.84 3.26 -25.35
C GLU A 390 -0.20 3.97 -24.48
N LYS A 391 -0.45 5.26 -24.76
CA LYS A 391 -1.43 6.11 -24.05
C LYS A 391 -1.17 6.26 -22.55
N THR A 392 0.07 6.09 -22.10
CA THR A 392 0.49 6.36 -20.71
C THR A 392 1.54 7.47 -20.64
N ILE A 393 1.68 8.08 -19.47
CA ILE A 393 2.75 9.04 -19.16
C ILE A 393 3.46 8.57 -17.90
N ALA A 394 4.78 8.44 -17.96
CA ALA A 394 5.61 8.02 -16.84
C ALA A 394 6.30 9.23 -16.19
N GLN A 395 6.06 9.46 -14.90
CA GLN A 395 6.87 10.34 -14.06
C GLN A 395 8.06 9.56 -13.50
N VAL A 396 9.22 9.72 -14.12
CA VAL A 396 10.45 9.00 -13.81
C VAL A 396 11.31 9.81 -12.86
N TYR A 397 11.70 9.20 -11.74
CA TYR A 397 12.58 9.79 -10.75
C TYR A 397 13.89 8.99 -10.68
N LEU A 398 14.99 9.59 -11.10
CA LEU A 398 16.31 8.97 -11.03
C LEU A 398 17.00 9.38 -9.71
N PRO A 399 17.33 8.42 -8.81
CA PRO A 399 17.92 8.74 -7.52
C PRO A 399 19.41 9.10 -7.65
N TYR A 400 19.78 10.27 -7.13
CA TYR A 400 21.18 10.61 -6.82
C TYR A 400 21.47 10.70 -5.32
N GLY A 401 20.44 10.81 -4.48
CA GLY A 401 20.60 10.88 -3.02
C GLY A 401 21.48 12.07 -2.61
N THR A 402 22.59 11.79 -1.93
CA THR A 402 23.60 12.80 -1.55
C THR A 402 24.68 13.01 -2.62
N ASN A 403 24.75 12.16 -3.64
CA ASN A 403 25.75 12.28 -4.71
C ASN A 403 25.38 13.43 -5.65
N LYS A 404 26.36 14.20 -6.12
CA LYS A 404 26.05 15.23 -7.14
C LYS A 404 25.78 14.57 -8.49
N PRO A 405 24.63 14.82 -9.15
CA PRO A 405 24.40 14.32 -10.50
C PRO A 405 25.37 15.02 -11.48
N SER A 406 26.04 14.26 -12.34
CA SER A 406 26.98 14.79 -13.34
C SER A 406 26.33 14.89 -14.72
N SER A 407 25.68 13.81 -15.17
CA SER A 407 24.96 13.79 -16.44
C SER A 407 23.85 12.75 -16.45
N VAL A 408 22.84 12.99 -17.28
CA VAL A 408 21.76 12.05 -17.56
C VAL A 408 21.72 11.78 -19.05
N THR A 409 21.66 10.50 -19.39
CA THR A 409 21.45 10.05 -20.76
C THR A 409 20.11 9.35 -20.89
N ALA A 410 19.44 9.53 -22.04
CA ALA A 410 18.25 8.80 -22.45
C ALA A 410 18.51 8.19 -23.83
N ASN A 411 18.38 6.87 -23.95
CA ASN A 411 18.66 6.11 -25.19
C ASN A 411 20.04 6.47 -25.80
N ASN A 412 21.07 6.52 -24.93
CA ASN A 412 22.45 6.88 -25.24
C ASN A 412 22.68 8.33 -25.73
N ARG A 413 21.68 9.22 -25.61
CA ARG A 413 21.85 10.66 -25.87
C ARG A 413 21.90 11.43 -24.56
N VAL A 414 22.83 12.37 -24.43
CA VAL A 414 22.92 13.25 -23.26
C VAL A 414 21.77 14.23 -23.28
N ILE A 415 20.86 14.12 -22.30
CA ILE A 415 19.72 15.04 -22.16
C ILE A 415 20.01 16.15 -21.17
N TRP A 416 20.89 15.90 -20.19
CA TRP A 416 21.28 16.85 -19.16
C TRP A 416 22.73 16.60 -18.74
N LYS A 417 23.50 17.68 -18.52
CA LYS A 417 24.87 17.62 -17.99
C LYS A 417 25.24 18.95 -17.33
N ASN A 418 25.88 18.92 -16.16
CA ASN A 418 26.37 20.11 -15.45
C ASN A 418 25.37 21.28 -15.43
N ASP A 419 24.14 21.01 -14.96
CA ASP A 419 23.06 22.01 -14.82
C ASP A 419 22.54 22.63 -16.13
N GLN A 420 22.91 22.07 -17.29
CA GLN A 420 22.43 22.49 -18.60
C GLN A 420 21.70 21.35 -19.33
N LEU A 421 20.61 21.72 -20.02
CA LEU A 421 19.90 20.85 -20.97
C LEU A 421 20.60 20.88 -22.32
N TYR A 422 20.84 19.71 -22.92
CA TYR A 422 21.60 19.60 -24.17
C TYR A 422 20.69 19.23 -25.34
N HIS A 423 20.34 17.94 -25.46
CA HIS A 423 19.56 17.41 -26.57
C HIS A 423 18.15 17.04 -26.11
N PRO A 424 17.20 18.00 -26.08
CA PRO A 424 15.84 17.71 -25.67
C PRO A 424 15.23 16.67 -26.63
N ILE A 425 14.74 15.57 -26.06
CA ILE A 425 14.01 14.55 -26.80
C ILE A 425 12.54 14.93 -26.69
N LYS A 426 11.81 15.10 -27.80
CA LYS A 426 10.37 15.52 -27.80
C LYS A 426 9.46 14.65 -26.91
N SER A 427 9.90 13.44 -26.59
CA SER A 427 9.17 12.45 -25.79
C SER A 427 9.66 12.33 -24.34
N VAL A 428 10.66 13.12 -23.93
CA VAL A 428 11.19 13.19 -22.56
C VAL A 428 11.29 14.66 -22.16
N GLU A 429 10.48 15.05 -21.19
CA GLU A 429 10.49 16.39 -20.63
C GLU A 429 11.21 16.38 -19.28
N PHE A 430 12.16 17.30 -19.11
CA PHE A 430 12.86 17.47 -17.84
C PHE A 430 12.08 18.44 -16.96
N LYS A 431 11.70 18.01 -15.74
CA LYS A 431 10.88 18.81 -14.83
C LYS A 431 11.71 19.49 -13.74
N SER A 432 12.52 18.74 -13.00
CA SER A 432 13.32 19.30 -11.89
C SER A 432 14.49 18.41 -11.46
N ILE A 433 15.47 19.03 -10.79
CA ILE A 433 16.49 18.35 -9.98
C ILE A 433 16.39 18.94 -8.58
N SER A 434 15.94 18.12 -7.62
CA SER A 434 15.75 18.57 -6.24
C SER A 434 15.65 17.37 -5.31
N ASN A 435 16.01 17.56 -4.04
CA ASN A 435 15.77 16.59 -2.97
C ASN A 435 16.30 15.17 -3.24
N GLY A 436 17.41 15.04 -3.97
CA GLY A 436 18.00 13.73 -4.26
C GLY A 436 17.48 13.05 -5.53
N TRP A 437 16.64 13.73 -6.33
CA TRP A 437 15.98 13.15 -7.51
C TRP A 437 16.12 14.01 -8.76
N VAL A 438 16.36 13.35 -9.90
CA VAL A 438 16.10 13.94 -11.23
C VAL A 438 14.70 13.51 -11.67
N HIS A 439 13.80 14.48 -11.85
CA HIS A 439 12.42 14.25 -12.26
C HIS A 439 12.25 14.50 -13.76
N LEU A 440 11.78 13.46 -14.47
CA LEU A 440 11.51 13.46 -15.90
C LEU A 440 10.07 13.02 -16.13
N GLU A 441 9.40 13.62 -17.12
CA GLU A 441 8.12 13.12 -17.65
C GLU A 441 8.38 12.48 -19.00
N VAL A 442 7.90 11.25 -19.18
CA VAL A 442 8.31 10.39 -20.30
C VAL A 442 7.07 9.82 -20.99
N LYS A 443 7.01 9.99 -22.32
CA LYS A 443 5.95 9.42 -23.17
C LYS A 443 6.13 7.90 -23.38
N PRO A 444 5.12 7.18 -23.89
CA PRO A 444 5.21 5.74 -24.14
C PRO A 444 6.42 5.33 -24.97
N GLY A 445 6.89 4.10 -24.75
CA GLY A 445 7.99 3.52 -25.51
C GLY A 445 9.03 2.82 -24.65
N LYS A 446 10.16 2.49 -25.28
CA LYS A 446 11.31 1.85 -24.64
C LYS A 446 12.37 2.90 -24.35
N TRP A 447 12.72 3.02 -23.08
CA TRP A 447 13.64 4.03 -22.59
C TRP A 447 14.77 3.40 -21.80
N LYS A 448 15.99 3.87 -22.06
CA LYS A 448 17.18 3.54 -21.28
C LYS A 448 17.75 4.81 -20.69
N PHE A 449 17.53 5.01 -19.40
CA PHE A 449 18.08 6.12 -18.66
C PHE A 449 19.35 5.70 -17.93
N LYS A 450 20.38 6.56 -17.98
CA LYS A 450 21.56 6.43 -17.14
C LYS A 450 21.84 7.77 -16.47
N LEU A 451 21.91 7.75 -15.15
CA LEU A 451 22.31 8.87 -14.31
C LEU A 451 23.71 8.61 -13.80
N TYR A 452 24.65 9.46 -14.18
CA TYR A 452 26.03 9.40 -13.73
C TYR A 452 26.23 10.30 -12.52
N PHE A 453 26.91 9.79 -11.51
CA PHE A 453 27.30 10.56 -10.33
C PHE A 453 28.65 11.25 -10.58
N ALA A 454 28.84 12.44 -10.01
CA ALA A 454 30.15 13.06 -9.96
C ALA A 454 31.08 12.19 -9.10
N TYR A 455 32.33 12.03 -9.53
CA TYR A 455 33.35 11.44 -8.66
C TYR A 455 33.45 12.29 -7.39
N PRO A 456 33.60 11.68 -6.20
CA PRO A 456 34.05 12.42 -5.04
C PRO A 456 35.37 13.07 -5.44
N SER A 457 35.46 14.40 -5.36
CA SER A 457 36.77 15.05 -5.37
C SER A 457 37.59 14.36 -4.29
N GLN A 458 38.68 13.68 -4.68
CA GLN A 458 39.66 13.21 -3.72
C GLN A 458 40.15 14.47 -3.00
N SER A 459 39.67 14.67 -1.77
CA SER A 459 40.20 15.63 -0.82
C SER A 459 41.12 14.91 0.14
#